data_AF-A0A3D5HK11-F1
#
_entry.id   AF-A0A3D5HK11-F1
#
_cell.length_a   1.000
_cell.length_b   1.000
_cell.length_c   1.000
_cell.angle_alpha   90.00
_cell.angle_beta   90.00
_cell.angle_gamma   90.00
#
_symmetry.space_group_name_H-M   'P 1'
#
loop_
_entity.id
_entity.type
_entity.pdbx_description
1 polymer ?
#
loop_
_entity_poly.entity_id
_entity_poly.type
_entity_poly.pdbx_seq_one_letter_code
_entity_poly.pdbx_strand_id
1 'polypeptide(L)'
;MSHLNRPLYTLQFHPEVNDSEQGLTMLENLINLCGVSSRWSMETFIEETTERLRQEVGERKVLMFISGGVDSSVAFALLNKALGKEKILGLYINNGFMRKDES
;
A
#
# COMPACT_ATOMS: atom_id res chain seq x y z
N MET A 1 6.15 -13.21 28.53
CA MET A 1 7.07 -14.32 28.87
C MET A 1 8.08 -14.47 27.74
N SER A 2 9.28 -14.96 28.00
CA SER A 2 10.24 -15.34 26.95
C SER A 2 10.78 -16.73 27.20
N HIS A 3 11.10 -17.45 26.13
CA HIS A 3 11.78 -18.73 26.22
C HIS A 3 13.29 -18.51 26.35
N LEU A 4 13.96 -19.26 27.25
CA LEU A 4 15.39 -19.02 27.56
C LEU A 4 16.33 -19.35 26.40
N ASN A 5 16.01 -20.39 25.63
CA ASN A 5 16.91 -20.93 24.59
C ASN A 5 16.40 -20.72 23.15
N ARG A 6 15.23 -20.08 22.96
CA ARG A 6 14.57 -19.93 21.66
C ARG A 6 14.07 -18.50 21.55
N PRO A 7 14.06 -17.88 20.36
CA PRO A 7 13.55 -16.52 20.15
C PRO A 7 12.01 -16.53 20.15
N LEU A 8 11.41 -16.94 21.26
CA LEU A 8 9.96 -16.96 21.47
C LEU A 8 9.61 -15.97 22.58
N TYR A 9 8.71 -15.06 22.25
CA TYR A 9 8.25 -13.99 23.14
C TYR A 9 6.72 -13.98 23.13
N THR A 10 6.12 -13.76 24.29
CA THR A 10 4.67 -13.62 24.46
C THR A 10 4.36 -12.39 25.28
N LEU A 11 3.30 -11.69 24.90
CA LEU A 11 2.73 -10.55 25.61
C LEU A 11 1.28 -10.88 25.97
N GLN A 12 0.81 -10.40 27.12
CA GLN A 12 -0.58 -10.58 27.56
C GLN A 12 -1.46 -9.36 27.23
N PHE A 13 -0.93 -8.47 26.38
CA PHE A 13 -1.55 -7.23 25.93
C PHE A 13 -1.21 -7.01 24.45
N HIS A 14 -1.89 -6.03 23.83
CA HIS A 14 -1.78 -5.69 22.42
C HIS A 14 -0.75 -4.56 22.21
N PRO A 15 0.48 -4.85 21.74
CA PRO A 15 1.47 -3.79 21.47
C PRO A 15 1.14 -2.96 20.22
N GLU A 16 0.17 -3.37 19.40
CA GLU A 16 -0.23 -2.69 18.17
C GLU A 16 -1.21 -1.53 18.37
N VAL A 17 -1.83 -1.41 19.55
CA VAL A 17 -2.80 -0.35 19.85
C VAL A 17 -2.13 0.87 20.48
N ASN A 18 -2.70 2.05 20.24
CA ASN A 18 -2.18 3.32 20.75
C ASN A 18 -2.14 3.41 22.28
N ASP A 19 -2.96 2.61 22.99
CA ASP A 19 -2.99 2.55 24.45
C ASP A 19 -1.70 1.95 25.05
N SER A 20 -0.94 1.19 24.24
CA SER A 20 0.39 0.69 24.61
C SER A 20 1.45 1.73 24.27
N GLU A 21 1.81 2.60 25.24
CA GLU A 21 2.73 3.74 25.04
C GLU A 21 4.06 3.38 24.34
N GLN A 22 4.61 2.19 24.63
CA GLN A 22 5.86 1.68 24.03
C GLN A 22 5.62 0.53 23.04
N GLY A 23 4.38 0.36 22.58
CA GLY A 23 3.96 -0.76 21.73
C GLY A 23 4.72 -0.82 20.40
N LEU A 24 4.89 0.33 19.73
CA LEU A 24 5.65 0.41 18.49
C LEU A 24 7.12 0.02 18.69
N THR A 25 7.76 0.51 19.76
CA THR A 25 9.15 0.15 20.12
C THR A 25 9.29 -1.35 20.39
N MET A 26 8.29 -1.99 21.00
CA MET A 26 8.28 -3.45 21.19
C MET A 26 8.22 -4.19 19.85
N LEU A 27 7.39 -3.73 18.91
CA LEU A 27 7.28 -4.32 17.58
C LEU A 27 8.55 -4.11 16.74
N GLU A 28 9.17 -2.93 16.81
CA GLU A 28 10.46 -2.64 16.17
C GLU A 28 11.57 -3.56 16.69
N ASN A 29 11.63 -3.76 18.01
CA ASN A 29 12.57 -4.70 18.61
C ASN A 29 12.36 -6.13 18.12
N LEU A 30 11.10 -6.57 17.97
CA LEU A 30 10.79 -7.90 17.42
C LEU A 30 11.27 -8.03 15.97
N ILE A 31 11.02 -7.03 15.13
CA ILE A 31 11.48 -7.02 13.73
C ILE A 31 13.01 -7.08 13.66
N ASN A 32 13.70 -6.31 14.50
CA ASN A 32 15.16 -6.33 14.61
C ASN A 32 15.70 -7.70 15.04
N LEU A 33 15.06 -8.35 16.02
CA LEU A 33 15.43 -9.70 16.47
C LEU A 33 15.24 -10.77 15.37
N CYS A 34 14.26 -10.59 14.49
CA CYS A 34 14.05 -11.45 13.33
C CYS A 34 15.11 -11.26 12.23
N GLY A 35 15.99 -10.27 12.35
CA GLY A 35 17.01 -9.96 11.32
C GLY A 35 16.40 -9.42 10.02
N VAL A 36 15.18 -8.91 10.06
CA VAL A 36 14.50 -8.35 8.89
C VAL A 36 14.96 -6.91 8.68
N SER A 37 15.59 -6.63 7.55
CA SER A 37 15.90 -5.26 7.15
C SER A 37 14.64 -4.56 6.62
N SER A 38 14.39 -3.32 7.05
CA SER A 38 13.31 -2.49 6.51
C SER A 38 13.60 -2.09 5.06
N ARG A 39 13.12 -2.91 4.11
CA ARG A 39 13.26 -2.68 2.65
C ARG A 39 11.98 -2.13 2.02
N TRP A 40 10.88 -2.16 2.76
CA TRP A 40 9.59 -1.69 2.28
C TRP A 40 9.49 -0.18 2.49
N SER A 41 9.40 0.55 1.39
CA SER A 41 9.05 1.97 1.38
C SER A 41 8.07 2.23 0.25
N MET A 42 7.41 3.40 0.27
CA MET A 42 6.50 3.76 -0.82
C MET A 42 7.24 3.95 -2.13
N GLU A 43 8.50 4.41 -2.08
CA GLU A 43 9.39 4.55 -3.24
C GLU A 43 9.67 3.18 -3.86
N THR A 44 10.16 2.20 -3.07
CA THR A 44 10.46 0.86 -3.57
C THR A 44 9.20 0.16 -4.08
N PHE A 45 8.08 0.33 -3.38
CA PHE A 45 6.78 -0.19 -3.83
C PHE A 45 6.35 0.37 -5.19
N ILE A 46 6.47 1.68 -5.41
CA ILE A 46 6.09 2.32 -6.68
C ILE A 46 7.00 1.83 -7.82
N GLU A 47 8.30 1.70 -7.58
CA GLU A 47 9.26 1.19 -8.56
C GLU A 47 8.95 -0.25 -8.95
N GLU A 48 8.86 -1.15 -7.97
CA GLU A 48 8.57 -2.58 -8.19
C GLU A 48 7.21 -2.79 -8.86
N THR A 49 6.19 -2.06 -8.40
CA THR A 49 4.83 -2.19 -8.95
C THR A 49 4.75 -1.64 -10.37
N THR A 50 5.44 -0.54 -10.67
CA THR A 50 5.49 0.01 -12.02
C THR A 50 6.10 -0.99 -13.01
N GLU A 51 7.21 -1.61 -12.64
CA GLU A 51 7.87 -2.60 -13.48
C GLU A 51 6.99 -3.84 -13.68
N ARG A 52 6.40 -4.36 -12.61
CA ARG A 52 5.45 -5.47 -12.68
C ARG A 52 4.26 -5.16 -13.59
N LEU A 53 3.67 -3.97 -13.49
CA LEU A 53 2.53 -3.56 -14.32
C LEU A 53 2.90 -3.47 -15.80
N ARG A 54 4.09 -2.98 -16.14
CA ARG A 54 4.57 -2.93 -17.54
C ARG A 54 4.66 -4.33 -18.14
N GLN A 55 5.22 -5.28 -17.39
CA GLN A 55 5.35 -6.67 -17.82
C GLN A 55 3.98 -7.35 -17.92
N GLU A 56 3.12 -7.15 -16.92
CA GLU A 56 1.83 -7.79 -16.84
C GLU A 56 0.85 -7.28 -17.91
N VAL A 57 0.87 -5.99 -18.24
CA VAL A 57 -0.05 -5.39 -19.24
C VAL A 57 0.53 -5.45 -20.65
N GLY A 58 1.83 -5.20 -20.82
CA GLY A 58 2.50 -5.12 -22.11
C GLY A 58 1.92 -4.03 -23.01
N GLU A 59 1.45 -4.42 -24.20
CA GLU A 59 0.93 -3.49 -25.21
C GLU A 59 -0.59 -3.28 -25.16
N ARG A 60 -1.28 -3.89 -24.18
CA ARG A 60 -2.72 -3.72 -24.02
C ARG A 60 -3.05 -2.33 -23.48
N LYS A 61 -4.23 -1.84 -23.87
CA LYS A 61 -4.85 -0.67 -23.25
C LYS A 61 -5.64 -1.08 -22.01
N VAL A 62 -5.71 -0.20 -21.02
CA VAL A 62 -6.44 -0.40 -19.77
C VAL A 62 -7.58 0.59 -19.71
N LEU A 63 -8.80 0.09 -19.55
CA LEU A 63 -9.97 0.88 -19.19
C LEU A 63 -10.17 0.80 -17.68
N MET A 64 -10.25 1.94 -17.02
CA MET A 64 -10.49 2.01 -15.57
C MET A 64 -11.67 2.93 -15.27
N PHE A 65 -12.60 2.43 -14.46
CA PHE A 65 -13.65 3.26 -13.88
C PHE A 65 -13.10 4.00 -12.66
N ILE A 66 -13.22 5.32 -12.66
CA ILE A 66 -12.74 6.20 -11.59
C ILE A 66 -13.97 6.59 -10.75
N SER A 67 -13.93 6.36 -9.44
CA SER A 67 -15.04 6.73 -8.54
C SER A 67 -14.87 8.11 -7.92
N GLY A 68 -13.66 8.67 -7.95
CA GLY A 68 -13.29 9.90 -7.24
C GLY A 68 -12.74 9.64 -5.83
N GLY A 69 -12.88 8.41 -5.31
CA GLY A 69 -12.26 8.00 -4.06
C GLY A 69 -10.73 7.84 -4.18
N VAL A 70 -10.04 7.95 -3.04
CA VAL A 70 -8.56 7.92 -2.95
C VAL A 70 -7.97 6.70 -3.65
N ASP A 71 -8.52 5.51 -3.42
CA ASP A 71 -8.00 4.27 -4.01
C ASP A 71 -8.03 4.32 -5.54
N SER A 72 -9.18 4.72 -6.11
CA SER A 72 -9.33 4.80 -7.57
C SER A 72 -8.43 5.88 -8.19
N SER A 73 -8.24 7.00 -7.48
CA SER A 73 -7.40 8.10 -7.93
C SER A 73 -5.91 7.74 -7.88
N VAL A 74 -5.46 7.09 -6.80
CA VAL A 74 -4.08 6.60 -6.66
C VAL A 74 -3.78 5.49 -7.66
N ALA A 75 -4.69 4.53 -7.82
CA ALA A 75 -4.52 3.46 -8.82
C ALA A 75 -4.47 4.02 -10.25
N PHE A 76 -5.33 4.98 -10.60
CA PHE A 76 -5.29 5.66 -11.89
C PHE A 76 -3.96 6.40 -12.10
N ALA A 77 -3.48 7.14 -11.10
CA ALA A 77 -2.21 7.84 -11.15
C ALA A 77 -1.01 6.87 -11.32
N LEU A 78 -1.01 5.75 -10.60
CA LEU A 78 0.02 4.72 -10.69
C LEU A 78 0.03 4.03 -12.05
N LEU A 79 -1.14 3.70 -12.60
CA LEU A 79 -1.27 3.12 -13.94
C LEU A 79 -0.76 4.09 -15.02
N ASN A 80 -1.08 5.38 -14.91
CA ASN A 80 -0.55 6.40 -15.81
C ASN A 80 0.98 6.53 -15.71
N LYS A 81 1.52 6.48 -14.49
CA LYS A 81 2.98 6.51 -14.25
C LYS A 81 3.66 5.27 -14.85
N ALA A 82 3.02 4.11 -14.75
CA ALA A 82 3.61 2.86 -15.21
C ALA A 82 3.52 2.67 -16.73
N LEU A 83 2.36 2.96 -17.32
CA LEU A 83 2.01 2.53 -18.68
C LEU A 83 1.94 3.68 -19.70
N GLY A 84 1.93 4.94 -19.25
CA GLY A 84 1.75 6.10 -20.12
C GLY A 84 0.28 6.46 -20.35
N LYS A 85 0.00 7.75 -20.61
CA LYS A 85 -1.37 8.28 -20.75
C LYS A 85 -2.11 7.73 -21.97
N GLU A 86 -1.37 7.29 -22.99
CA GLU A 86 -1.89 6.75 -24.24
C GLU A 86 -2.45 5.33 -24.11
N LYS A 87 -2.01 4.58 -23.10
CA LYS A 87 -2.49 3.22 -22.80
C LYS A 87 -3.64 3.20 -21.82
N ILE A 88 -3.90 4.29 -21.10
CA ILE A 88 -4.93 4.36 -20.04
C ILE A 88 -6.14 5.17 -20.50
N LEU A 89 -7.31 4.55 -20.45
CA LEU A 89 -8.60 5.23 -20.59
C LEU A 89 -9.30 5.25 -19.22
N GLY A 90 -9.45 6.45 -18.65
CA GLY A 90 -10.22 6.67 -17.42
C GLY A 90 -11.65 7.06 -17.74
N LEU A 91 -12.61 6.38 -17.11
CA LEU A 91 -14.03 6.74 -17.19
C LEU A 91 -14.54 7.09 -15.79
N TYR A 92 -14.83 8.37 -15.60
CA TYR A 92 -15.47 8.89 -14.40
C TYR A 92 -16.96 9.07 -14.64
N ILE A 93 -17.81 8.52 -13.77
CA ILE A 93 -19.26 8.59 -13.89
C ILE A 93 -19.82 9.33 -12.68
N ASN A 94 -20.28 10.56 -12.90
CA ASN A 94 -21.05 11.28 -11.90
C ASN A 94 -22.49 10.73 -11.88
N ASN A 95 -22.89 10.13 -10.76
CA ASN A 95 -24.22 9.55 -10.57
C ASN A 95 -25.27 10.53 -10.04
N GLY A 96 -24.90 11.80 -9.82
CA GLY A 96 -25.77 12.85 -9.26
C GLY A 96 -25.75 12.97 -7.73
N PHE A 97 -25.00 12.13 -7.01
CA PHE A 97 -24.93 12.09 -5.54
C PHE A 97 -23.53 12.39 -4.98
N MET A 98 -22.65 12.98 -5.79
CA MET A 98 -21.31 13.40 -5.35
C MET A 98 -21.40 14.61 -4.40
N ARG A 99 -20.39 14.83 -3.55
CA ARG A 99 -20.37 16.04 -2.72
C ARG A 99 -20.09 17.26 -3.59
N LYS A 100 -20.37 18.44 -3.03
CA LYS A 100 -20.15 19.73 -3.71
C LYS A 100 -18.71 19.81 -4.21
N ASP A 101 -18.55 20.11 -5.49
CA ASP A 101 -17.27 20.31 -6.18
C ASP A 101 -16.33 19.08 -6.20
N GLU A 102 -16.85 17.84 -6.06
CA GLU A 102 -16.06 16.60 -6.20
C GLU A 102 -16.03 16.02 -7.64
N SER A 103 -16.77 16.61 -8.56
CA SER A 103 -17.01 16.10 -9.93
C SER A 103 -16.90 17.18 -10.99
#